data_AF-A0A967K160-F1
#
_entry.id   AF-A0A967K160-F1
#
_cell.length_a   1.000
_cell.length_b   1.000
_cell.length_c   1.000
_cell.angle_alpha   90.00
_cell.angle_beta   90.00
_cell.angle_gamma   90.00
#
_symmetry.space_group_name_H-M   'P 1'
#
loop_
_entity.id
_entity.type
_entity.pdbx_description
1 polymer ?
#
loop_
_entity_poly.entity_id
_entity_poly.type
_entity_poly.pdbx_seq_one_letter_code
_entity_poly.pdbx_strand_id
1 'polypeptide(L)'
;MKLYGEQMGHRLGSQAICHSKILEEYAEPGMLVIGTDSHTPHAGAIGAVAFGVGTTAIFNSWITKDVRVRVPQSFKVVITGEPAPNVTAKDYMLEILRHPYIRDGHAIGQIIEYAGPAVEALGVDERATMTNMAAEVGAFTGIIAADDKSVEF
;
A
#
# COMPACT_ATOMS: atom_id res chain seq x y z
N MET A 1 -10.61 0.47 -22.66
CA MET A 1 -9.53 0.82 -21.71
C MET A 1 -9.63 2.30 -21.46
N LYS A 2 -9.80 2.73 -20.21
CA LYS A 2 -9.82 4.16 -19.86
C LYS A 2 -8.42 4.53 -19.41
N LEU A 3 -7.79 5.48 -20.11
CA LEU A 3 -6.48 6.01 -19.78
C LEU A 3 -6.68 7.34 -19.04
N TYR A 4 -5.97 7.52 -17.93
CA TYR A 4 -5.97 8.74 -17.15
C TYR A 4 -4.60 9.41 -17.28
N GLY A 5 -4.59 10.73 -17.51
CA GLY A 5 -3.35 11.50 -17.64
C GLY A 5 -2.56 11.24 -18.93
N GLU A 6 -3.16 10.65 -19.96
CA GLU A 6 -2.51 10.48 -21.27
C GLU A 6 -2.27 11.85 -21.92
N GLN A 7 -1.00 12.23 -22.04
CA GLN A 7 -0.60 13.51 -22.63
C GLN A 7 -0.36 13.34 -24.14
N MET A 8 -1.38 13.68 -24.94
CA MET A 8 -1.32 13.73 -26.41
C MET A 8 -0.48 14.95 -26.88
N GLY A 9 0.83 14.96 -26.60
CA GLY A 9 1.78 15.92 -27.18
C GLY A 9 2.05 17.21 -26.38
N HIS A 10 1.42 17.41 -25.22
CA HIS A 10 1.72 18.53 -24.32
C HIS A 10 2.39 18.03 -23.04
N ARG A 11 3.64 18.42 -22.79
CA ARG A 11 4.31 18.16 -21.50
C ARG A 11 3.71 19.06 -20.42
N LEU A 12 2.73 18.54 -19.69
CA LEU A 12 2.40 19.08 -18.37
C LEU A 12 3.41 18.46 -17.40
N GLY A 13 3.97 19.24 -16.49
CA GLY A 13 4.91 18.76 -15.47
C GLY A 13 4.32 17.65 -14.58
N SER A 14 5.08 17.19 -13.58
CA SER A 14 4.58 16.23 -12.59
C SER A 14 3.36 16.78 -11.85
N GLN A 15 2.29 15.99 -11.77
CA GLN A 15 1.07 16.40 -11.06
C GLN A 15 1.17 16.13 -9.55
N ALA A 16 1.70 14.98 -9.17
CA ALA A 16 1.94 14.54 -7.80
C ALA A 16 2.86 13.31 -7.83
N ILE A 17 3.27 12.82 -6.64
CA ILE A 17 3.87 11.49 -6.51
C ILE A 17 2.84 10.45 -6.93
N CYS A 18 3.24 9.46 -7.73
CA CYS A 18 2.32 8.49 -8.34
C CYS A 18 1.40 7.81 -7.31
N HIS A 19 1.94 7.39 -6.18
CA HIS A 19 1.18 6.68 -5.15
C HIS A 19 0.15 7.56 -4.45
N SER A 20 0.52 8.80 -4.10
CA SER A 20 -0.41 9.78 -3.53
C SER A 20 -1.54 10.07 -4.51
N LYS A 21 -1.21 10.29 -5.79
CA LYS A 21 -2.21 10.51 -6.84
C LYS A 21 -3.15 9.32 -7.02
N ILE A 22 -2.62 8.09 -6.99
CA ILE A 22 -3.45 6.88 -7.09
C ILE A 22 -4.37 6.76 -5.87
N LEU A 23 -3.86 6.98 -4.67
CA LEU A 23 -4.64 6.91 -3.44
C LEU A 23 -5.73 7.99 -3.38
N GLU A 24 -5.42 9.23 -3.74
CA GLU A 24 -6.33 10.38 -3.64
C GLU A 24 -7.39 10.44 -4.76
N GLU A 25 -7.11 9.92 -5.96
CA GLU A 25 -8.00 10.12 -7.12
C GLU A 25 -8.59 8.84 -7.72
N TYR A 26 -8.02 7.66 -7.48
CA TYR A 26 -8.34 6.46 -8.27
C TYR A 26 -8.58 5.18 -7.47
N ALA A 27 -7.94 5.00 -6.32
CA ALA A 27 -8.06 3.78 -5.54
C ALA A 27 -9.34 3.83 -4.70
N GLU A 28 -10.08 2.71 -4.69
CA GLU A 28 -11.25 2.54 -3.82
C GLU A 28 -11.06 1.29 -2.94
N PRO A 29 -11.72 1.23 -1.76
CA PRO A 29 -11.70 0.04 -0.92
C PRO A 29 -12.06 -1.24 -1.68
N GLY A 30 -11.30 -2.30 -1.46
CA GLY A 30 -11.51 -3.61 -2.10
C GLY A 30 -11.01 -3.72 -3.54
N MET A 31 -10.44 -2.66 -4.13
CA MET A 31 -9.82 -2.75 -5.45
C MET A 31 -8.54 -3.60 -5.44
N LEU A 32 -8.23 -4.16 -6.61
CA LEU A 32 -6.91 -4.68 -6.94
C LEU A 32 -6.15 -3.61 -7.73
N VAL A 33 -5.04 -3.12 -7.18
CA VAL A 33 -4.23 -2.05 -7.77
C VAL A 33 -2.86 -2.59 -8.13
N ILE A 34 -2.44 -2.42 -9.38
CA ILE A 34 -1.10 -2.81 -9.83
C ILE A 34 -0.37 -1.61 -10.43
N GLY A 35 0.92 -1.52 -10.14
CA GLY A 35 1.80 -0.47 -10.65
C GLY A 35 3.17 -1.03 -10.99
N THR A 36 3.98 -0.27 -11.73
CA THR A 36 5.35 -0.69 -12.08
C THR A 36 6.39 -0.24 -11.06
N ASP A 37 5.95 0.18 -9.87
CA ASP A 37 6.77 0.72 -8.81
C ASP A 37 6.65 -0.14 -7.55
N SER A 38 7.71 -0.26 -6.76
CA SER A 38 7.75 -1.11 -5.57
C SER A 38 6.82 -0.64 -4.46
N HIS A 39 6.49 0.66 -4.43
CA HIS A 39 5.72 1.29 -3.36
C HIS A 39 4.23 1.44 -3.71
N THR A 40 3.76 0.79 -4.78
CA THR A 40 2.32 0.61 -5.06
C THR A 40 1.50 0.13 -3.85
N PRO A 41 2.04 -0.68 -2.90
CA PRO A 41 1.37 -0.98 -1.63
C PRO A 41 0.82 0.20 -0.83
N HIS A 42 1.25 1.44 -1.08
CA HIS A 42 0.69 2.65 -0.48
C HIS A 42 -0.86 2.69 -0.53
N ALA A 43 -1.48 2.26 -1.63
CA ALA A 43 -2.93 2.23 -1.76
C ALA A 43 -3.64 1.19 -0.85
N GLY A 44 -2.90 0.27 -0.22
CA GLY A 44 -3.44 -0.64 0.78
C GLY A 44 -3.91 0.04 2.07
N ALA A 45 -3.65 1.34 2.24
CA ALA A 45 -4.09 2.16 3.36
C ALA A 45 -5.62 2.18 3.54
N ILE A 46 -6.34 2.03 2.43
CA ILE A 46 -7.81 2.05 2.34
C ILE A 46 -8.41 0.66 2.05
N GLY A 47 -7.65 -0.42 2.29
CA GLY A 47 -8.11 -1.79 2.07
C GLY A 47 -8.09 -2.27 0.62
N ALA A 48 -7.32 -1.64 -0.25
CA ALA A 48 -7.02 -2.17 -1.57
C ALA A 48 -5.88 -3.21 -1.52
N VAL A 49 -5.93 -4.23 -2.37
CA VAL A 49 -4.78 -5.12 -2.58
C VAL A 49 -3.88 -4.51 -3.65
N ALA A 50 -2.81 -3.84 -3.23
CA ALA A 50 -2.00 -3.01 -4.11
C ALA A 50 -0.55 -3.52 -4.22
N PHE A 51 -0.03 -3.85 -5.40
CA PHE A 51 1.32 -4.41 -5.52
C PHE A 51 2.06 -4.05 -6.81
N GLY A 52 3.38 -4.05 -6.73
CA GLY A 52 4.27 -3.79 -7.86
C GLY A 52 4.34 -4.98 -8.82
N VAL A 53 4.36 -4.71 -10.13
CA VAL A 53 4.52 -5.70 -11.20
C VAL A 53 5.50 -5.20 -12.27
N GLY A 54 6.15 -6.13 -12.99
CA GLY A 54 7.04 -5.75 -14.10
C GLY A 54 6.31 -5.22 -15.33
N THR A 55 7.04 -4.57 -16.23
CA THR A 55 6.51 -3.94 -17.46
C THR A 55 5.71 -4.91 -18.35
N THR A 56 6.14 -6.17 -18.47
CA THR A 56 5.40 -7.17 -19.24
C THR A 56 4.04 -7.47 -18.62
N ALA A 57 3.96 -7.55 -17.30
CA ALA A 57 2.72 -7.85 -16.59
C ALA A 57 1.74 -6.66 -16.66
N ILE A 58 2.22 -5.42 -16.50
CA ILE A 58 1.34 -4.24 -16.64
C ILE A 58 0.80 -4.14 -18.08
N PHE A 59 1.64 -4.36 -19.10
CA PHE A 59 1.21 -4.32 -20.50
C PHE A 59 0.17 -5.40 -20.81
N ASN A 60 0.37 -6.63 -20.31
CA ASN A 60 -0.61 -7.70 -20.45
C ASN A 60 -1.94 -7.35 -19.75
N SER A 61 -1.90 -6.71 -18.59
CA SER A 61 -3.11 -6.28 -17.87
C SER A 61 -3.91 -5.22 -18.65
N TRP A 62 -3.26 -4.39 -19.46
CA TRP A 62 -3.96 -3.41 -20.28
C TRP A 62 -4.85 -4.07 -21.34
N ILE A 63 -4.39 -5.20 -21.88
CA ILE A 63 -5.11 -5.96 -22.91
C ILE A 63 -6.15 -6.88 -22.25
N THR A 64 -5.76 -7.64 -21.24
CA THR A 64 -6.58 -8.72 -20.66
C THR A 64 -7.51 -8.27 -19.55
N LYS A 65 -7.19 -7.14 -18.88
CA LYS A 65 -7.79 -6.71 -17.61
C LYS A 65 -7.52 -7.64 -16.43
N ASP A 66 -6.57 -8.55 -16.59
CA ASP A 66 -6.17 -9.50 -15.57
C ASP A 66 -4.69 -9.38 -15.23
N VAL A 67 -4.34 -9.81 -14.02
CA VAL A 67 -2.95 -10.04 -13.61
C VAL A 67 -2.84 -11.42 -12.97
N ARG A 68 -1.80 -12.16 -13.38
CA ARG A 68 -1.54 -13.49 -12.82
C ARG A 68 -0.66 -13.37 -11.59
N VAL A 69 -1.20 -13.77 -10.44
CA VAL A 69 -0.48 -13.80 -9.17
C VAL A 69 -0.81 -15.10 -8.43
N ARG A 70 0.16 -15.63 -7.69
CA ARG A 70 -0.11 -16.68 -6.71
C ARG A 70 -0.49 -15.99 -5.41
N VAL A 71 -1.64 -16.35 -4.81
CA VAL A 71 -2.06 -15.80 -3.52
C VAL A 71 -0.95 -16.02 -2.49
N PRO A 72 -0.35 -14.94 -1.94
CA PRO A 72 0.69 -15.06 -0.93
C PRO A 72 0.12 -15.45 0.43
N GLN A 73 0.97 -15.96 1.32
CA GLN A 73 0.62 -16.08 2.73
C GLN A 73 0.53 -14.68 3.37
N SER A 74 -0.16 -14.57 4.50
CA SER A 74 -0.21 -13.33 5.28
C SER A 74 0.24 -13.54 6.71
N PHE A 75 0.71 -12.44 7.31
CA PHE A 75 0.91 -12.33 8.75
C PHE A 75 0.32 -11.02 9.24
N LYS A 76 -0.06 -10.99 10.51
CA LYS A 76 -0.73 -9.84 11.13
C LYS A 76 0.16 -9.17 12.14
N VAL A 77 0.24 -7.85 12.06
CA VAL A 77 0.85 -6.99 13.06
C VAL A 77 -0.27 -6.25 13.79
N VAL A 78 -0.42 -6.56 15.08
CA VAL A 78 -1.42 -5.92 15.94
C VAL A 78 -0.72 -4.89 16.82
N ILE A 79 -1.06 -3.61 16.65
CA ILE A 79 -0.51 -2.50 17.43
C ILE A 79 -1.58 -2.04 18.42
N THR A 80 -1.25 -2.13 19.70
CA THR A 80 -2.15 -1.80 20.81
C THR A 80 -1.60 -0.67 21.67
N GLY A 81 -2.49 0.00 22.40
CA GLY A 81 -2.13 1.10 23.30
C GLY A 81 -2.23 2.46 22.61
N GLU A 82 -1.94 3.51 23.37
CA GLU A 82 -1.90 4.88 22.87
C GLU A 82 -0.46 5.33 22.62
N PRO A 83 -0.16 5.94 21.46
CA PRO A 83 1.16 6.50 21.22
C PRO A 83 1.48 7.62 22.22
N ALA A 84 2.75 7.71 22.61
CA ALA A 84 3.25 8.90 23.30
C ALA A 84 3.16 10.14 22.38
N PRO A 85 3.15 11.36 22.94
CA PRO A 85 3.15 12.57 22.13
C PRO A 85 4.29 12.57 21.11
N ASN A 86 3.98 12.98 19.87
CA ASN A 86 4.87 13.02 18.70
C ASN A 86 5.29 11.66 18.13
N VAL A 87 4.74 10.54 18.59
CA VAL A 87 4.91 9.24 17.91
C VAL A 87 3.96 9.16 16.73
N THR A 88 4.48 8.78 15.57
CA THR A 88 3.78 8.70 14.29
C THR A 88 3.78 7.28 13.72
N ALA A 89 3.03 7.04 12.66
CA ALA A 89 3.04 5.80 11.88
C ALA A 89 4.44 5.46 11.33
N LYS A 90 5.28 6.48 11.08
CA LYS A 90 6.67 6.25 10.70
C LYS A 90 7.43 5.52 11.81
N ASP A 91 7.23 5.93 13.05
CA ASP A 91 7.87 5.30 14.21
C ASP A 91 7.37 3.87 14.43
N TYR A 92 6.07 3.63 14.18
CA TYR A 92 5.52 2.27 14.20
C TYR A 92 6.23 1.37 13.20
N MET A 93 6.42 1.85 11.96
CA MET A 93 7.11 1.08 10.93
C MET A 93 8.58 0.85 11.23
N LEU A 94 9.28 1.86 11.77
CA LEU A 94 10.67 1.70 12.19
C LEU A 94 10.80 0.65 13.30
N GLU A 95 9.84 0.56 14.23
CA GLU A 95 9.82 -0.49 15.23
C GLU A 95 9.51 -1.87 14.65
N ILE A 96 8.54 -1.97 13.72
CA ILE A 96 8.21 -3.21 13.01
C ILE A 96 9.43 -3.74 12.27
N LEU A 97 10.15 -2.89 11.54
CA LEU A 97 11.35 -3.28 10.79
C LEU A 97 12.48 -3.82 11.69
N ARG A 98 12.54 -3.37 12.95
CA ARG A 98 13.51 -3.87 13.94
C ARG A 98 13.14 -5.23 14.52
N HIS A 99 11.87 -5.65 14.41
CA HIS A 99 11.41 -6.89 14.99
C HIS A 99 12.14 -8.11 14.38
N PRO A 100 12.61 -9.09 15.18
CA PRO A 100 13.40 -10.23 14.68
C PRO A 100 12.72 -10.99 13.54
N TYR A 101 11.40 -11.18 13.60
CA TYR A 101 10.65 -11.83 12.52
C TYR A 101 10.84 -11.16 11.16
N ILE A 102 10.92 -9.82 11.13
CA ILE A 102 11.12 -9.05 9.89
C ILE A 102 12.59 -9.07 9.50
N ARG A 103 13.47 -8.75 10.45
CA ARG A 103 14.92 -8.68 10.24
C ARG A 103 15.51 -10.01 9.74
N ASP A 104 15.00 -11.12 10.24
CA ASP A 104 15.46 -12.46 9.88
C ASP A 104 14.81 -12.97 8.57
N GLY A 105 14.01 -12.12 7.89
CA GLY A 105 13.49 -12.35 6.54
C GLY A 105 12.23 -13.20 6.45
N HIS A 106 11.57 -13.51 7.56
CA HIS A 106 10.39 -14.38 7.54
C HIS A 106 9.19 -13.74 6.83
N ALA A 107 9.11 -12.41 6.76
CA ALA A 107 8.02 -11.69 6.11
C ALA A 107 8.14 -11.56 4.58
N ILE A 108 9.26 -12.00 3.99
CA ILE A 108 9.52 -11.79 2.56
C ILE A 108 8.44 -12.46 1.70
N GLY A 109 7.82 -11.67 0.82
CA GLY A 109 6.78 -12.14 -0.10
C GLY A 109 5.43 -12.45 0.54
N GLN A 110 5.23 -12.12 1.82
CA GLN A 110 3.93 -12.25 2.49
C GLN A 110 3.13 -10.94 2.44
N ILE A 111 1.82 -11.01 2.64
CA ILE A 111 0.99 -9.84 2.91
C ILE A 111 1.13 -9.47 4.38
N ILE A 112 1.45 -8.22 4.69
CA ILE A 112 1.40 -7.70 6.06
C ILE A 112 0.03 -7.04 6.31
N GLU A 113 -0.72 -7.58 7.26
CA GLU A 113 -1.99 -7.01 7.74
C GLU A 113 -1.71 -6.15 8.98
N TYR A 114 -1.89 -4.84 8.88
CA TYR A 114 -1.77 -3.95 10.03
C TYR A 114 -3.14 -3.78 10.70
N ALA A 115 -3.20 -4.00 12.00
CA ALA A 115 -4.45 -3.99 12.75
C ALA A 115 -4.25 -3.49 14.19
N GLY A 116 -5.37 -3.31 14.90
CA GLY A 116 -5.40 -2.95 16.30
C GLY A 116 -5.74 -1.47 16.53
N PRO A 117 -6.07 -1.11 17.78
CA PRO A 117 -6.66 0.19 18.10
C PRO A 117 -5.73 1.36 17.74
N ALA A 118 -4.41 1.18 17.84
CA ALA A 118 -3.46 2.22 17.47
C ALA A 118 -3.46 2.52 15.96
N VAL A 119 -3.71 1.50 15.12
CA VAL A 119 -3.81 1.64 13.65
C VAL A 119 -5.18 2.20 13.25
N GLU A 120 -6.25 1.72 13.91
CA GLU A 120 -7.62 2.22 13.70
C GLU A 120 -7.73 3.72 14.05
N ALA A 121 -6.99 4.18 15.06
CA ALA A 121 -6.92 5.59 15.43
C ALA A 121 -6.27 6.50 14.37
N LEU A 122 -5.37 5.96 13.52
CA LEU A 122 -4.67 6.74 12.49
C LEU A 122 -5.63 7.28 11.42
N GLY A 123 -5.25 8.41 10.81
CA GLY A 123 -5.84 8.90 9.56
C GLY A 123 -5.25 8.15 8.35
N VAL A 124 -5.87 8.33 7.17
CA VAL A 124 -5.46 7.62 5.95
C VAL A 124 -4.01 7.90 5.55
N ASP A 125 -3.52 9.13 5.67
CA ASP A 125 -2.12 9.47 5.34
C ASP A 125 -1.09 8.69 6.18
N GLU A 126 -1.36 8.56 7.49
CA GLU A 126 -0.53 7.81 8.41
C GLU A 126 -0.59 6.30 8.10
N ARG A 127 -1.77 5.79 7.75
CA ARG A 127 -1.94 4.40 7.26
C ARG A 127 -1.19 4.17 5.95
N ALA A 128 -1.18 5.15 5.05
CA ALA A 128 -0.48 5.11 3.79
C ALA A 128 1.04 5.15 3.97
N THR A 129 1.52 5.78 5.04
CA THR A 129 2.92 5.66 5.47
C THR A 129 3.25 4.22 5.86
N MET A 130 2.37 3.54 6.60
CA MET A 130 2.58 2.14 6.99
C MET A 130 2.62 1.20 5.79
N THR A 131 1.61 1.26 4.93
CA THR A 131 1.50 0.36 3.76
C THR A 131 2.53 0.66 2.68
N ASN A 132 2.97 1.92 2.53
CA ASN A 132 4.11 2.27 1.69
C ASN A 132 5.38 1.53 2.14
N MET A 133 5.62 1.49 3.45
CA MET A 133 6.81 0.86 4.02
C MET A 133 6.77 -0.67 4.06
N ALA A 134 5.72 -1.29 3.52
CA ALA A 134 5.68 -2.74 3.29
C ALA A 134 6.79 -3.18 2.31
N ALA A 135 7.23 -2.30 1.41
CA ALA A 135 8.36 -2.54 0.51
C ALA A 135 9.66 -2.80 1.29
N GLU A 136 9.96 -2.01 2.33
CA GLU A 136 11.16 -2.17 3.17
C GLU A 136 11.10 -3.42 4.06
N VAL A 137 9.91 -3.93 4.36
CA VAL A 137 9.71 -5.23 5.01
C VAL A 137 10.08 -6.40 4.07
N GLY A 138 10.13 -6.15 2.76
CA GLY A 138 10.18 -7.19 1.73
C GLY A 138 8.85 -7.92 1.54
N ALA A 139 7.76 -7.37 2.09
CA ALA A 139 6.43 -7.91 1.95
C ALA A 139 5.95 -7.83 0.49
N PHE A 140 5.02 -8.70 0.12
CA PHE A 140 4.33 -8.64 -1.17
C PHE A 140 3.47 -7.37 -1.29
N THR A 141 2.77 -7.02 -0.20
CA THR A 141 2.03 -5.77 -0.03
C THR A 141 1.70 -5.59 1.46
N GLY A 142 1.25 -4.38 1.83
CA GLY A 142 0.66 -4.09 3.12
C GLY A 142 -0.79 -3.66 2.98
N ILE A 143 -1.64 -4.06 3.92
CA ILE A 143 -3.07 -3.75 3.91
C ILE A 143 -3.58 -3.38 5.30
N ILE A 144 -4.47 -2.38 5.33
CA ILE A 144 -5.30 -2.02 6.48
C ILE A 144 -6.75 -2.20 6.07
N ALA A 145 -7.55 -2.82 6.93
CA ALA A 145 -8.97 -3.03 6.64
C ALA A 145 -9.68 -1.68 6.44
N ALA A 146 -10.51 -1.59 5.42
CA ALA A 146 -11.30 -0.40 5.15
C ALA A 146 -12.30 -0.15 6.29
N ASP A 147 -12.45 1.12 6.65
CA ASP A 147 -13.38 1.64 7.67
C ASP A 147 -13.98 2.97 7.18
N ASP A 148 -14.77 3.62 8.03
CA ASP A 148 -15.46 4.87 7.67
C ASP A 148 -14.48 5.95 7.18
N LYS A 149 -13.30 6.07 7.79
CA LYS A 149 -12.24 7.01 7.33
C LYS A 149 -11.75 6.69 5.92
N SER A 150 -11.73 5.41 5.56
CA SER A 150 -11.32 4.97 4.22
C SER A 150 -12.37 5.27 3.15
N VAL A 151 -13.64 5.38 3.55
CA VAL A 151 -14.77 5.71 2.67
C VAL A 151 -14.96 7.23 2.54
N GLU A 152 -14.64 7.97 3.61
CA GLU A 152 -14.74 9.44 3.65
C GLU A 152 -13.59 10.16 2.94
N PHE A 153 -12.42 9.53 2.88
CA PHE A 153 -11.21 10.04 2.22
C PHE A 153 -11.37 10.09 0.69
#